data_AF-A0A956HYG9-F1
#
_entry.id   AF-A0A956HYG9-F1
#
_cell.length_a   1.000
_cell.length_b   1.000
_cell.length_c   1.000
_cell.angle_alpha   90.00
_cell.angle_beta   90.00
_cell.angle_gamma   90.00
#
_symmetry.space_group_name_H-M   'P 1'
#
loop_
_entity.id
_entity.type
_entity.pdbx_description
1 polymer ?
#
loop_
_entity_poly.entity_id
_entity_poly.type
_entity_poly.pdbx_seq_one_letter_code
_entity_poly.pdbx_strand_id
1 'polypeptide(L)'
;MGSEERNTNPNRTVITVVTRNPTQRETGDACLVVIYGDDMGRRIPLNAEPLVVGRSSKCDVQIDQESVSRNHCRVLLSGKSYTIRDLGSTNG
;
A
#
# COMPACT_ATOMS: atom_id res chain seq x y z
N MET A 1 -47.37 -4.04 -18.07
CA MET A 1 -46.18 -4.80 -17.63
C MET A 1 -45.11 -4.60 -18.69
N GLY A 2 -44.05 -3.86 -18.38
CA GLY A 2 -42.95 -3.61 -19.31
C GLY A 2 -42.18 -2.35 -18.94
N SER A 3 -40.89 -2.54 -18.64
CA SER A 3 -39.79 -1.57 -18.50
C SER A 3 -39.83 -0.56 -17.35
N GLU A 4 -39.34 -0.97 -16.17
CA GLU A 4 -38.58 -0.07 -15.29
C GLU A 4 -37.21 0.21 -15.93
N GLU A 5 -37.09 1.36 -16.58
CA GLU A 5 -35.81 1.89 -17.02
C GLU A 5 -34.94 2.19 -15.79
N ARG A 6 -33.93 1.36 -15.58
CA ARG A 6 -32.83 1.63 -14.64
C ARG A 6 -32.09 2.87 -15.11
N ASN A 7 -32.40 4.01 -14.50
CA ASN A 7 -31.67 5.26 -14.64
C ASN A 7 -30.28 5.13 -14.00
N THR A 8 -29.32 4.56 -14.73
CA THR A 8 -27.90 4.65 -14.39
C THR A 8 -27.39 6.01 -14.87
N ASN A 9 -27.49 7.03 -14.01
CA ASN A 9 -26.89 8.33 -14.28
C ASN A 9 -25.36 8.22 -14.23
N PRO A 10 -24.65 8.40 -15.36
CA PRO A 10 -23.20 8.19 -15.44
C PRO A 10 -22.37 9.31 -14.79
N ASN A 11 -23.01 10.33 -14.22
CA ASN A 11 -22.35 11.52 -13.67
C ASN A 11 -22.50 11.66 -12.14
N ARG A 12 -22.77 10.56 -11.41
CA ARG A 12 -22.90 10.57 -9.96
C ARG A 12 -21.53 10.35 -9.29
N THR A 13 -20.88 11.43 -8.88
CA THR A 13 -19.73 11.35 -7.96
C THR A 13 -20.22 10.83 -6.61
N VAL A 14 -19.77 9.64 -6.21
CA VAL A 14 -19.94 9.14 -4.84
C VAL A 14 -18.74 9.60 -4.05
N ILE A 15 -18.91 10.64 -3.23
CA ILE A 15 -17.89 11.06 -2.28
C ILE A 15 -18.09 10.24 -1.01
N THR A 16 -17.28 9.20 -0.81
CA THR A 16 -17.20 8.53 0.48
C THR A 16 -16.41 9.42 1.42
N VAL A 17 -17.10 10.07 2.35
CA VAL A 17 -16.46 10.84 3.42
C VAL A 17 -15.67 9.84 4.27
N VAL A 18 -14.34 9.90 4.18
CA VAL A 18 -13.46 9.15 5.07
C VAL A 18 -13.56 9.82 6.44
N THR A 19 -14.28 9.19 7.37
CA THR A 19 -14.31 9.59 8.77
C THR A 19 -12.88 9.45 9.32
N ARG A 20 -12.15 10.56 9.38
CA ARG A 20 -10.81 10.60 9.95
C ARG A 20 -10.94 10.43 11.46
N ASN A 21 -10.46 9.29 11.97
CA ASN A 21 -10.47 9.01 13.40
C ASN A 21 -9.28 9.75 14.05
N PRO A 22 -9.50 10.70 14.98
CA PRO A 22 -8.46 11.62 15.48
C PRO A 22 -7.40 10.97 16.39
N THR A 23 -7.49 9.66 16.64
CA THR A 23 -6.49 8.88 17.39
C THR A 23 -5.40 8.27 16.52
N GLN A 24 -5.50 8.40 15.19
CA GLN A 24 -4.43 7.99 14.29
C GLN A 24 -3.29 9.00 14.48
N ARG A 25 -2.25 8.61 15.23
CA ARG A 25 -0.98 9.36 15.27
C ARG A 25 -0.68 9.77 13.83
N GLU A 26 -0.42 11.05 13.61
CA GLU A 26 -0.12 11.66 12.32
C GLU A 26 1.21 11.12 11.75
N THR A 27 1.30 9.81 11.54
CA THR A 27 2.10 9.28 10.47
C THR A 27 1.43 9.82 9.22
N GLY A 28 1.91 10.97 8.74
CA GLY A 28 1.32 11.69 7.61
C GLY A 28 1.05 10.71 6.46
N ASP A 29 0.00 10.99 5.69
CA ASP A 29 -0.62 10.19 4.61
C ASP A 29 0.37 9.59 3.58
N ALA A 30 1.29 8.76 4.05
CA ALA A 30 2.41 8.22 3.30
C ALA A 30 2.03 6.82 2.83
N CYS A 31 2.38 6.53 1.58
CA CYS A 31 2.17 5.23 0.99
C CYS A 31 3.33 4.90 0.06
N LEU A 32 3.65 3.61 -0.05
CA LEU A 32 4.47 3.10 -1.15
C LEU A 32 3.56 2.93 -2.37
N VAL A 33 4.07 3.31 -3.54
CA VAL A 33 3.37 3.12 -4.81
C VAL A 33 4.24 2.28 -5.71
N VAL A 34 3.67 1.22 -6.27
CA VAL A 34 4.35 0.40 -7.27
C VAL A 34 4.35 1.15 -8.59
N ILE A 35 5.53 1.47 -9.11
CA ILE A 35 5.69 2.28 -10.34
C ILE A 35 6.04 1.45 -11.58
N TYR A 36 6.23 0.14 -11.43
CA TYR A 36 6.59 -0.77 -12.52
C TYR A 36 6.22 -2.23 -12.17
N GLY A 37 5.96 -3.05 -13.19
CA GLY A 37 5.59 -4.46 -13.07
C GLY A 37 4.08 -4.70 -13.02
N ASP A 38 3.68 -5.94 -12.78
CA ASP A 38 2.28 -6.39 -12.86
C ASP A 38 1.36 -5.69 -11.85
N ASP A 39 1.92 -5.25 -10.72
CA ASP A 39 1.23 -4.55 -9.64
C ASP A 39 1.25 -3.01 -9.80
N MET A 40 1.58 -2.46 -10.98
CA MET A 40 1.68 -1.01 -11.19
C MET A 40 0.44 -0.26 -10.69
N GLY A 41 0.67 0.84 -9.95
CA GLY A 41 -0.38 1.68 -9.37
C GLY A 41 -0.89 1.18 -8.02
N ARG A 42 -0.52 -0.03 -7.57
CA ARG A 42 -0.84 -0.52 -6.22
C ARG A 42 -0.28 0.44 -5.17
N ARG A 43 -1.13 0.87 -4.24
CA ARG A 43 -0.79 1.74 -3.12
C ARG A 43 -0.78 0.93 -1.83
N ILE A 44 0.31 1.01 -1.08
CA ILE A 44 0.47 0.32 0.20
C ILE A 44 0.58 1.40 1.28
N PRO A 45 -0.41 1.51 2.19
CA PRO A 45 -0.36 2.49 3.26
C PRO A 45 0.81 2.20 4.20
N LEU A 46 1.48 3.26 4.65
CA LEU A 46 2.48 3.15 5.70
C LEU A 46 1.85 3.53 7.04
N ASN A 47 2.05 2.66 8.03
CA ASN A 47 1.45 2.77 9.35
C ASN A 47 2.56 3.03 10.38
N ALA A 48 2.23 3.03 11.68
CA ALA A 48 3.24 3.01 12.73
C ALA A 48 3.96 1.65 12.84
N GLU A 49 3.35 0.57 12.34
CA GLU A 49 3.92 -0.76 12.37
C GLU A 49 4.97 -0.95 11.27
N PRO A 50 6.08 -1.66 11.55
CA PRO A 50 7.07 -1.95 10.53
C PRO A 50 6.53 -2.90 9.47
N LEU A 51 6.82 -2.60 8.21
CA LEU A 51 6.42 -3.36 7.04
C LEU A 51 7.64 -4.04 6.41
N VAL A 52 7.55 -5.32 6.07
CA VAL A 52 8.60 -6.07 5.37
C VAL A 52 8.24 -6.25 3.90
N VAL A 53 9.19 -5.92 3.03
CA VAL A 53 9.12 -6.16 1.58
C VAL A 53 10.04 -7.33 1.24
N GLY A 54 9.57 -8.26 0.42
CA GLY A 54 10.39 -9.39 -0.02
C GLY A 54 9.64 -10.37 -0.91
N ARG A 55 10.34 -11.40 -1.40
CA ARG A 55 9.76 -12.44 -2.27
C ARG A 55 8.90 -13.45 -1.53
N SER A 56 9.15 -13.64 -0.24
CA SER A 56 8.41 -14.59 0.58
C SER A 56 6.93 -14.20 0.68
N SER A 57 6.03 -15.17 0.58
CA SER A 57 4.60 -14.98 0.85
C SER A 57 4.29 -14.61 2.31
N LYS A 58 5.29 -14.64 3.19
CA LYS A 58 5.18 -14.19 4.59
C LYS A 58 5.49 -12.69 4.77
N CYS A 59 5.91 -12.00 3.72
CA CYS A 59 6.14 -10.56 3.77
C CYS A 59 4.82 -9.79 3.66
N ASP A 60 4.74 -8.63 4.30
CA ASP A 60 3.58 -7.73 4.22
C ASP A 60 3.37 -7.22 2.79
N VAL A 61 4.49 -6.99 2.08
CA VAL A 61 4.50 -6.70 0.64
C VAL A 61 5.33 -7.76 -0.06
N GLN A 62 4.62 -8.73 -0.65
CA GLN A 62 5.24 -9.73 -1.50
C GLN A 62 5.54 -9.13 -2.88
N ILE A 63 6.79 -9.27 -3.32
CA ILE A 63 7.22 -9.06 -4.71
C ILE A 63 7.77 -10.39 -5.22
N ASP A 64 6.93 -11.14 -5.93
CA ASP A 64 7.27 -12.49 -6.39
C ASP A 64 8.20 -12.47 -7.62
N GLN A 65 9.44 -12.01 -7.41
CA GLN A 65 10.48 -12.01 -8.43
C GLN A 65 11.77 -12.62 -7.88
N GLU A 66 12.46 -13.39 -8.73
CA GLU A 66 13.66 -14.11 -8.33
C GLU A 66 14.79 -13.18 -7.88
N SER A 67 14.87 -11.98 -8.47
CA SER A 67 15.80 -10.91 -8.11
C SER A 67 15.55 -10.31 -6.72
N VAL A 68 14.42 -10.61 -6.07
CA VAL A 68 14.09 -10.11 -4.73
C VAL A 68 14.39 -11.19 -3.69
N SER A 69 15.17 -10.85 -2.66
CA SER A 69 15.39 -11.73 -1.52
C SER A 69 14.11 -12.04 -0.74
N ARG A 70 14.08 -13.19 -0.05
CA ARG A 70 12.92 -13.65 0.73
C ARG A 70 12.44 -12.61 1.74
N ASN A 71 13.37 -11.98 2.46
CA ASN A 71 13.17 -10.76 3.25
C ASN A 71 14.17 -9.75 2.70
N HIS A 72 13.71 -8.73 1.98
CA HIS A 72 14.59 -7.82 1.25
C HIS A 72 14.88 -6.58 2.08
N CYS A 73 13.85 -5.80 2.39
CA CYS A 73 13.98 -4.62 3.21
C CYS A 73 12.81 -4.47 4.17
N ARG A 74 12.99 -3.58 5.15
CA ARG A 74 11.97 -3.20 6.12
C ARG A 74 11.76 -1.71 6.09
N VAL A 75 10.51 -1.29 5.99
CA VAL A 75 10.09 0.10 6.17
C VAL A 75 9.57 0.27 7.59
N LEU A 76 10.08 1.26 8.31
CA LEU A 76 9.65 1.54 9.67
C LEU A 76 9.58 3.04 9.95
N LEU A 77 8.64 3.43 10.80
CA LEU A 77 8.59 4.77 11.35
C LEU A 77 9.67 4.94 12.42
N SER A 78 10.54 5.93 12.24
CA SER A 78 11.53 6.36 13.21
C SER A 78 11.27 7.81 13.59
N GLY A 79 10.73 8.03 14.79
CA GLY A 79 10.28 9.35 15.23
C GLY A 79 9.13 9.87 14.36
N LYS A 80 9.44 10.85 13.49
CA LYS A 80 8.48 11.49 12.57
C LYS A 80 8.73 11.15 11.09
N SER A 81 9.70 10.29 10.79
CA SER A 81 10.10 9.98 9.42
C SER A 81 10.07 8.48 9.16
N TYR A 82 9.72 8.09 7.95
CA TYR A 82 9.88 6.72 7.50
C TYR A 82 11.32 6.45 7.08
N THR A 83 11.83 5.28 7.48
CA THR A 83 13.16 4.81 7.11
C THR A 83 13.06 3.43 6.47
N ILE A 84 13.92 3.18 5.50
CA ILE A 84 14.07 1.86 4.86
C ILE A 84 15.38 1.27 5.35
N ARG A 85 15.34 0.00 5.74
CA ARG A 85 16.50 -0.78 6.15
C ARG A 85 16.59 -2.05 5.32
N ASP A 86 17.69 -2.22 4.62
CA ASP A 86 18.02 -3.50 3.99
C ASP A 86 18.20 -4.61 5.05
N LEU A 87 17.76 -5.82 4.74
CA LEU A 87 17.80 -6.99 5.62
C LEU A 87 18.87 -8.00 5.20
N GLY A 88 19.92 -7.54 4.50
CA GLY A 88 20.92 -8.40 3.88
C GLY A 88 20.40 -8.99 2.57
N SER A 89 19.73 -8.17 1.77
CA SER A 89 19.26 -8.58 0.46
C SER A 89 20.43 -8.93 -0.47
N THR A 90 20.15 -9.70 -1.51
CA THR A 90 21.15 -10.14 -2.49
C THR A 90 21.49 -9.02 -3.49
N ASN A 91 20.52 -8.16 -3.79
CA ASN A 91 20.60 -7.20 -4.88
C ASN A 91 20.49 -5.73 -4.45
N GLY A 92 20.36 -5.45 -3.15
CA GLY A 92 20.35 -4.10 -2.58
C GLY A 92 19.00 -3.67 -2.02
#